data_AF-A0AAV3ZQY1-F1
#
_entry.id   AF-A0AAV3ZQY1-F1
#
_cell.length_a   1.000
_cell.length_b   1.000
_cell.length_c   1.000
_cell.angle_alpha   90.00
_cell.angle_beta   90.00
_cell.angle_gamma   90.00
#
_symmetry.space_group_name_H-M   'P 1'
#
loop_
_entity.id
_entity.type
_entity.pdbx_description
1 polymer ?
#
loop_
_entity_poly.entity_id
_entity_poly.type
_entity_poly.pdbx_seq_one_letter_code
_entity_poly.pdbx_strand_id
1 'polypeptide(L)'
;MDSRYVDCHTMVSGYTEYLTMAAGHTGSLTVASGNAGSLTMAPGYTGCLTMASGYTDCHTMATGYTDRLTMASGYTEYLTMASCYTDYHTMASSYTE
;
A
#
# COMPACT_ATOMS: atom_id res chain seq x y z
N MET A 1 -18.23 -15.22 -14.98
CA MET A 1 -17.80 -14.12 -14.11
C MET A 1 -16.66 -14.67 -13.28
N ASP A 2 -15.44 -14.28 -13.61
CA ASP A 2 -14.23 -14.84 -13.00
C ASP A 2 -14.17 -14.38 -11.54
N SER A 3 -14.26 -15.32 -10.59
CA SER A 3 -14.33 -15.06 -9.15
C SER A 3 -13.05 -14.49 -8.52
N ARG A 4 -12.15 -13.89 -9.31
CA ARG A 4 -10.85 -13.39 -8.85
C ARG A 4 -10.69 -11.87 -8.89
N TYR A 5 -11.70 -11.15 -9.38
CA TYR A 5 -11.73 -9.69 -9.33
C TYR A 5 -12.42 -9.24 -8.04
N VAL A 6 -11.71 -8.48 -7.22
CA VAL A 6 -12.27 -7.85 -6.01
C VAL A 6 -12.57 -6.40 -6.34
N ASP A 7 -13.82 -5.96 -6.16
CA ASP A 7 -14.18 -4.56 -6.41
C ASP A 7 -13.45 -3.62 -5.44
N CYS A 8 -13.59 -3.89 -4.14
CA CYS A 8 -12.92 -3.13 -3.09
C CYS A 8 -12.35 -4.06 -2.00
N HIS A 9 -11.14 -3.76 -1.52
CA HIS A 9 -10.54 -4.43 -0.37
C HIS A 9 -9.94 -3.40 0.59
N THR A 10 -10.17 -3.60 1.89
CA THR A 10 -9.70 -2.67 2.93
C THR A 10 -9.11 -3.45 4.10
N MET A 11 -7.95 -3.00 4.55
CA MET A 11 -7.25 -3.51 5.73
C MET A 11 -6.97 -2.37 6.70
N VAL A 12 -7.27 -2.57 7.98
CA VAL A 12 -7.03 -1.59 9.04
C VAL A 12 -6.33 -2.28 10.20
N SER A 13 -5.23 -1.70 10.68
CA SER A 13 -4.53 -2.16 11.88
C SER A 13 -4.10 -0.99 12.78
N GLY A 14 -4.09 -1.21 14.09
CA GLY A 14 -3.64 -0.22 15.07
C GLY A 14 -2.11 -0.25 15.24
N TYR A 15 -1.61 -1.29 15.90
CA TYR A 15 -0.18 -1.54 16.10
C TYR A 15 0.17 -2.93 15.60
N THR A 16 1.19 -3.06 14.76
CA THR A 16 1.64 -4.37 14.28
C THR A 16 3.14 -4.35 14.03
N GLU A 17 3.85 -5.40 14.42
CA GLU A 17 5.27 -5.52 14.10
C GLU A 17 5.48 -5.74 12.59
N TYR A 18 4.67 -6.61 11.99
CA TYR A 18 4.69 -6.93 10.56
C TYR A 18 3.28 -6.97 9.97
N LEU A 19 3.02 -6.17 8.95
CA LEU A 19 1.79 -6.19 8.18
C LEU A 19 2.11 -6.57 6.73
N THR A 20 1.58 -7.70 6.28
CA THR A 20 1.80 -8.21 4.91
C THR A 20 0.47 -8.41 4.21
N MET A 21 0.38 -7.92 2.97
CA MET A 21 -0.83 -8.07 2.17
C MET A 21 -0.49 -8.47 0.73
N ALA A 22 -1.17 -9.49 0.23
CA ALA A 22 -1.10 -9.94 -1.16
C ALA A 22 -2.50 -9.91 -1.76
N ALA A 23 -2.65 -9.23 -2.90
CA ALA A 23 -3.93 -9.07 -3.58
C ALA A 23 -3.77 -9.36 -5.07
N GLY A 24 -4.80 -9.97 -5.68
CA GLY A 24 -4.81 -10.27 -7.11
C GLY A 24 -5.22 -9.06 -7.96
N HIS A 25 -6.30 -9.19 -8.72
CA HIS A 25 -6.93 -8.07 -9.39
C HIS A 25 -7.93 -7.39 -8.44
N THR A 26 -7.71 -6.11 -8.17
CA THR A 26 -8.57 -5.30 -7.30
C THR A 26 -8.93 -3.98 -7.96
N GLY A 27 -10.19 -3.56 -7.92
CA GLY A 27 -10.59 -2.22 -8.35
C GLY A 27 -9.98 -1.16 -7.44
N SER A 28 -10.27 -1.25 -6.14
CA SER A 28 -9.74 -0.37 -5.11
C SER A 28 -9.15 -1.13 -3.92
N LEU A 29 -7.93 -0.78 -3.52
CA LEU A 29 -7.22 -1.35 -2.39
C LEU A 29 -6.88 -0.24 -1.40
N THR A 30 -7.33 -0.37 -0.15
CA THR A 30 -7.05 0.61 0.92
C THR A 30 -6.37 -0.08 2.11
N VAL A 31 -5.26 0.48 2.57
CA VAL A 31 -4.55 0.02 3.77
C VAL A 31 -4.37 1.17 4.73
N ALA A 32 -4.82 0.99 5.97
CA ALA A 32 -4.63 1.95 7.05
C ALA A 32 -3.91 1.29 8.23
N SER A 33 -2.80 1.89 8.69
CA SER A 33 -2.07 1.44 9.87
C SER A 33 -1.75 2.58 10.83
N GLY A 34 -1.85 2.35 12.14
CA GLY A 34 -1.36 3.31 13.14
C GLY A 34 0.16 3.31 13.17
N ASN A 35 0.76 2.25 13.73
CA ASN A 35 2.19 2.00 13.67
C ASN A 35 2.46 0.59 13.12
N ALA A 36 3.37 0.50 12.16
CA ALA A 36 3.88 -0.77 11.64
C ALA A 36 5.41 -0.81 11.73
N GLY A 37 6.00 -1.85 12.30
CA GLY A 37 7.46 -2.02 12.20
C GLY A 37 7.87 -2.24 10.74
N SER A 38 7.18 -3.16 10.05
CA SER A 38 7.29 -3.29 8.61
C SER A 38 5.95 -3.53 7.92
N LEU A 39 5.77 -2.88 6.77
CA LEU A 39 4.63 -2.99 5.90
C LEU A 39 5.08 -3.52 4.54
N THR A 40 4.58 -4.70 4.14
CA THR A 40 4.89 -5.33 2.86
C THR A 40 3.62 -5.53 2.02
N MET A 41 3.62 -4.99 0.81
CA MET A 41 2.48 -4.99 -0.09
C MET A 41 2.85 -5.65 -1.42
N ALA A 42 2.10 -6.68 -1.82
CA ALA A 42 2.27 -7.38 -3.10
C ALA A 42 0.97 -7.47 -3.91
N PRO A 43 0.40 -6.36 -4.39
CA PRO A 43 -0.77 -6.38 -5.26
C PRO A 43 -0.42 -6.68 -6.73
N GLY A 44 -1.27 -7.45 -7.40
CA GLY A 44 -1.14 -7.80 -8.82
C GLY A 44 -1.52 -6.65 -9.76
N TYR A 45 -2.82 -6.48 -10.01
CA TYR A 45 -3.35 -5.34 -10.75
C TYR A 45 -4.32 -4.58 -9.85
N THR A 46 -4.07 -3.30 -9.67
CA THR A 46 -4.92 -2.44 -8.84
C THR A 46 -5.32 -1.20 -9.61
N GLY A 47 -6.61 -0.89 -9.71
CA GLY A 47 -7.02 0.40 -10.27
C GLY A 47 -6.54 1.53 -9.35
N CYS A 48 -6.98 1.52 -8.09
CA CYS A 48 -6.62 2.53 -7.11
C CYS A 48 -6.04 1.88 -5.84
N LEU A 49 -4.80 2.21 -5.50
CA LEU A 49 -4.16 1.84 -4.23
C LEU A 49 -4.02 3.08 -3.34
N THR A 50 -4.64 3.03 -2.16
CA THR A 50 -4.51 4.06 -1.11
C THR A 50 -3.88 3.48 0.13
N MET A 51 -2.85 4.14 0.64
CA MET A 51 -2.18 3.76 1.88
C MET A 51 -2.12 4.95 2.83
N ALA A 52 -2.51 4.71 4.07
CA ALA A 52 -2.47 5.68 5.15
C ALA A 52 -1.75 5.05 6.36
N SER A 53 -0.59 5.58 6.75
CA SER A 53 0.13 5.10 7.94
C SER A 53 0.50 6.24 8.88
N GLY A 54 0.48 5.98 10.20
CA GLY A 54 1.01 6.92 11.19
C GLY A 54 2.54 6.87 11.22
N TYR A 55 3.09 5.74 11.65
CA TYR A 55 4.53 5.49 11.67
C TYR A 55 4.86 4.15 10.99
N THR A 56 5.89 4.12 10.16
CA THR A 56 6.38 2.88 9.55
C THR A 56 7.91 2.87 9.46
N ASP A 57 8.61 1.94 10.11
CA ASP A 57 10.08 1.87 9.91
C ASP A 57 10.38 1.42 8.47
N CYS A 58 9.84 0.28 8.06
CA CYS A 58 10.16 -0.32 6.76
C CYS A 58 8.92 -0.53 5.91
N HIS A 59 8.80 0.24 4.83
CA HIS A 59 7.73 0.09 3.84
C HIS A 59 8.25 -0.52 2.54
N THR A 60 7.74 -1.70 2.17
CA THR A 60 8.05 -2.37 0.90
C THR A 60 6.79 -2.57 0.08
N MET A 61 6.83 -2.09 -1.16
CA MET A 61 5.74 -2.28 -2.10
C MET A 61 6.29 -2.93 -3.38
N ALA A 62 5.75 -4.09 -3.73
CA ALA A 62 6.05 -4.81 -4.96
C ALA A 62 4.75 -4.97 -5.77
N THR A 63 4.49 -4.07 -6.70
CA THR A 63 3.24 -4.09 -7.49
C THR A 63 3.49 -4.54 -8.93
N GLY A 64 2.50 -5.22 -9.52
CA GLY A 64 2.49 -5.45 -10.96
C GLY A 64 2.13 -4.16 -11.70
N TYR A 65 0.85 -3.80 -11.68
CA TYR A 65 0.31 -2.61 -12.35
C TYR A 65 -0.62 -1.84 -11.41
N THR A 66 -0.48 -0.52 -11.35
CA THR A 66 -1.34 0.34 -10.52
C THR A 66 -1.70 1.62 -11.26
N ASP A 67 -2.96 1.86 -11.62
CA ASP A 67 -3.32 3.12 -12.33
C ASP A 67 -3.10 4.33 -11.41
N ARG A 68 -3.54 4.23 -10.15
CA ARG A 68 -3.39 5.31 -9.17
C ARG A 68 -2.88 4.81 -7.84
N LEU A 69 -1.72 5.32 -7.42
CA LEU A 69 -1.12 5.10 -6.11
C LEU A 69 -1.14 6.38 -5.29
N THR A 70 -1.76 6.32 -4.11
CA THR A 70 -1.74 7.39 -3.10
C THR A 70 -1.17 6.85 -1.81
N MET A 71 -0.11 7.47 -1.30
CA MET A 71 0.49 7.16 -0.01
C MET A 71 0.48 8.40 0.89
N ALA A 72 -0.06 8.26 2.09
CA ALA A 72 -0.06 9.26 3.13
C ALA A 72 0.57 8.64 4.37
N SER A 73 1.70 9.18 4.84
CA SER A 73 2.40 8.66 6.00
C SER A 73 2.77 9.78 6.97
N GLY A 74 2.65 9.54 8.27
CA GLY A 74 3.16 10.47 9.28
C GLY A 74 4.69 10.47 9.31
N TYR A 75 5.27 9.27 9.34
CA TYR A 75 6.71 9.00 9.30
C TYR A 75 7.00 7.68 8.59
N THR A 76 8.00 7.67 7.71
CA THR A 76 8.54 6.47 7.07
C THR A 76 10.07 6.53 7.05
N GLU A 77 10.76 5.58 7.68
CA GLU A 77 12.23 5.56 7.69
C GLU A 77 12.79 5.01 6.36
N TYR A 78 12.24 3.89 5.88
CA TYR A 78 12.61 3.30 4.60
C TYR A 78 11.40 3.03 3.74
N LEU A 79 11.44 3.52 2.49
CA LEU A 79 10.45 3.23 1.46
C LEU A 79 11.13 2.57 0.26
N THR A 80 10.73 1.33 -0.01
CA THR A 80 11.10 0.60 -1.23
C THR A 80 9.87 0.37 -2.08
N MET A 81 9.93 0.79 -3.34
CA MET A 81 8.89 0.54 -4.33
C MET A 81 9.49 -0.16 -5.55
N ALA A 82 8.96 -1.33 -5.87
CA ALA A 82 9.24 -2.09 -7.08
C ALA A 82 7.91 -2.26 -7.83
N SER A 83 7.64 -1.36 -8.76
CA SER A 83 6.43 -1.36 -9.58
C SER A 83 6.80 -1.52 -11.05
N CYS A 84 6.12 -2.40 -11.78
CA CYS A 84 6.35 -2.55 -13.23
C CYS A 84 5.68 -1.42 -14.03
N TYR A 85 4.61 -0.82 -13.50
CA TYR A 85 3.95 0.35 -14.10
C TYR A 85 3.00 1.08 -13.12
N THR A 86 3.11 2.41 -13.05
CA THR A 86 2.20 3.29 -12.29
C THR A 86 1.92 4.57 -13.09
N ASP A 87 0.66 4.87 -13.43
CA ASP A 87 0.32 6.11 -14.16
C ASP A 87 0.37 7.34 -13.25
N TYR A 88 -0.33 7.27 -12.12
CA TYR A 88 -0.45 8.38 -11.18
C TYR A 88 0.08 7.99 -9.81
N HIS A 89 1.04 8.78 -9.33
CA HIS A 89 1.64 8.59 -8.02
C HIS A 89 1.55 9.87 -7.19
N THR A 90 1.05 9.74 -5.96
CA THR A 90 0.98 10.84 -4.99
C THR A 90 1.51 10.36 -3.65
N MET A 91 2.49 11.08 -3.10
CA MET A 91 3.02 10.86 -1.77
C MET A 91 2.86 12.11 -0.92
N ALA A 92 2.30 11.95 0.26
CA ALA A 92 2.28 12.95 1.31
C ALA A 92 2.96 12.35 2.54
N SER A 93 4.05 12.97 2.99
CA SER A 93 4.71 12.61 4.24
C SER A 93 4.92 13.87 5.08
N SER A 94 4.62 13.80 6.38
CA SER A 94 4.90 14.91 7.29
C SER A 94 6.35 14.96 7.77
N TYR A 95 7.13 13.88 7.60
CA TYR A 95 8.57 13.85 7.85
C TYR A 95 9.20 12.62 7.17
N THR A 96 10.28 12.84 6.41
CA THR A 96 11.06 11.76 5.75
C THR A 96 12.53 12.09 6.03
N GLU A 97 13.25 11.20 6.72
CA GLU A 97 14.70 11.34 6.96
C GLU A 97 15.52 10.70 5.85
#